data_AF-A0A963CYF2-F1
#
_entry.id   AF-A0A963CYF2-F1
#
_cell.length_a   1.000
_cell.length_b   1.000
_cell.length_c   1.000
_cell.angle_alpha   90.00
_cell.angle_beta   90.00
_cell.angle_gamma   90.00
#
_symmetry.space_group_name_H-M   'P 1'
#
loop_
_entity.id
_entity.type
_entity.pdbx_description
1 polymer ?
#
loop_
_entity_poly.entity_id
_entity_poly.type
_entity_poly.pdbx_seq_one_letter_code
_entity_poly.pdbx_strand_id
1 'polypeptide(L)'
;MGLPRAFVGFSSSDIGYYQLMRAWKANSRIPFDFCDCQLRKELRSGNENYIKSKCRERLRMAGTFIQLIGQDTRRKHKYVRWEAEVALEKGCRIIAVNIDGWRRINIETCPPILRGKGVLFVPYSPMIVAYAIENWEKMDVGNWEYPDETFRSLGYSLHGNIAKVTSPLDGVMRGFNI
;
A
#
# COMPACT_ATOMS: atom_id res chain seq x y z
N MET A 1 -7.38 7.55 -21.32
CA MET A 1 -6.27 7.66 -20.35
C MET A 1 -5.91 6.25 -19.91
N GLY A 2 -4.62 5.89 -19.86
CA GLY A 2 -4.19 4.55 -19.42
C GLY A 2 -4.43 4.36 -17.92
N LEU A 3 -4.74 3.14 -17.49
CA LEU A 3 -4.94 2.80 -16.09
C LEU A 3 -3.70 3.19 -15.26
N PRO A 4 -3.85 3.72 -14.03
CA PRO A 4 -2.73 4.11 -13.18
C PRO A 4 -1.83 2.90 -12.91
N ARG A 5 -0.59 2.91 -13.42
CA ARG A 5 0.37 1.84 -13.13
C ARG A 5 0.98 2.06 -11.76
N ALA A 6 0.65 1.20 -10.80
CA ALA A 6 1.29 1.17 -9.49
C ALA A 6 2.42 0.13 -9.42
N PHE A 7 3.52 0.46 -8.76
CA PHE A 7 4.57 -0.47 -8.34
C PHE A 7 4.34 -0.85 -6.88
N VAL A 8 4.36 -2.14 -6.53
CA VAL A 8 4.17 -2.59 -5.14
C VAL A 8 5.50 -3.06 -4.54
N GLY A 9 6.03 -2.32 -3.57
CA GLY A 9 7.15 -2.70 -2.74
C GLY A 9 6.68 -3.41 -1.47
N PHE A 10 7.36 -4.48 -1.07
CA PHE A 10 7.01 -5.27 0.11
C PHE A 10 8.22 -6.05 0.63
N SER A 11 8.19 -6.38 1.91
CA SER A 11 9.16 -7.25 2.55
C SER A 11 8.96 -8.72 2.11
N SER A 12 10.02 -9.52 2.04
CA SER A 12 9.91 -10.95 1.68
C SER A 12 8.93 -11.76 2.55
N SER A 13 8.77 -11.37 3.82
CA SER A 13 7.80 -11.95 4.77
C SER A 13 6.35 -11.63 4.40
N ASP A 14 6.12 -10.52 3.69
CA ASP A 14 4.80 -10.01 3.33
C ASP A 14 4.34 -10.47 1.92
N ILE A 15 5.05 -11.42 1.30
CA ILE A 15 4.74 -11.91 -0.05
C ILE A 15 3.31 -12.46 -0.18
N GLY A 16 2.77 -13.04 0.90
CA GLY A 16 1.39 -13.55 0.93
C GLY A 16 0.37 -12.43 0.70
N TYR A 17 0.58 -11.26 1.31
CA TYR A 17 -0.27 -10.08 1.11
C TYR A 17 -0.18 -9.60 -0.33
N TYR A 18 1.03 -9.50 -0.90
CA TYR A 18 1.17 -9.16 -2.31
C TYR A 18 0.42 -10.13 -3.24
N GLN A 19 0.48 -11.44 -2.98
CA GLN A 19 -0.24 -12.44 -3.77
C GLN A 19 -1.76 -12.26 -3.66
N LEU A 20 -2.26 -11.88 -2.48
CA LEU A 20 -3.67 -11.57 -2.28
C LEU A 20 -4.08 -10.27 -3.02
N MET A 21 -3.21 -9.24 -3.09
CA MET A 21 -3.45 -8.08 -3.95
C MET A 21 -3.56 -8.46 -5.43
N ARG A 22 -2.78 -9.43 -5.90
CA ARG A 22 -2.92 -9.98 -7.27
C ARG A 22 -4.27 -10.67 -7.46
N ALA A 23 -4.75 -11.39 -6.46
CA ALA A 23 -6.08 -11.98 -6.50
C ALA A 23 -7.19 -10.92 -6.51
N TRP A 24 -7.02 -9.80 -5.79
CA TRP A 24 -7.96 -8.66 -5.87
C TRP A 24 -8.03 -8.08 -7.27
N LYS A 25 -6.88 -7.87 -7.93
CA LYS A 25 -6.81 -7.40 -9.31
C LYS A 25 -7.46 -8.38 -10.31
N ALA A 26 -7.36 -9.69 -10.07
CA ALA A 26 -8.01 -10.69 -10.92
C ALA A 26 -9.53 -10.75 -10.73
N ASN A 27 -10.06 -10.22 -9.63
CA ASN A 27 -11.49 -10.18 -9.36
C ASN A 27 -12.09 -8.92 -9.98
N SER A 28 -12.93 -9.10 -11.02
CA SER A 28 -13.55 -8.02 -11.81
C SER A 28 -14.43 -7.04 -11.01
N ARG A 29 -14.71 -7.34 -9.73
CA ARG A 29 -15.49 -6.48 -8.84
C ARG A 29 -14.68 -5.40 -8.13
N ILE A 30 -13.34 -5.40 -8.25
CA ILE A 30 -12.47 -4.40 -7.61
C ILE A 30 -11.74 -3.65 -8.74
N PRO A 31 -12.02 -2.34 -8.97
CA PRO A 31 -11.31 -1.55 -9.96
C PRO A 31 -9.89 -1.25 -9.47
N PHE A 32 -8.99 -2.21 -9.65
CA PHE A 32 -7.62 -2.13 -9.16
C PHE A 32 -6.65 -2.65 -10.22
N ASP A 33 -5.86 -1.75 -10.80
CA ASP A 33 -4.77 -2.11 -11.71
C ASP A 33 -3.43 -1.64 -11.16
N PHE A 34 -2.49 -2.59 -10.99
CA PHE A 34 -1.10 -2.30 -10.69
C PHE A 34 -0.21 -3.08 -11.65
N CYS A 35 0.92 -2.49 -12.02
CA CYS A 35 1.88 -3.17 -12.86
C CYS A 35 2.62 -4.20 -12.01
N ASP A 36 2.58 -5.47 -12.40
CA ASP A 36 3.38 -6.50 -11.76
C ASP A 36 4.85 -6.25 -12.09
N CYS A 37 5.51 -5.52 -11.21
CA CYS A 37 6.88 -5.06 -11.36
C CYS A 37 7.83 -5.83 -10.44
N GLN A 38 7.51 -7.09 -10.10
CA GLN A 38 8.32 -7.88 -9.17
C GLN A 38 9.72 -8.17 -9.71
N LEU A 39 10.74 -7.82 -8.93
CA LEU A 39 12.17 -8.00 -9.27
C LEU A 39 12.68 -9.42 -8.95
N ARG A 40 11.82 -10.45 -9.00
CA ARG A 40 12.17 -11.81 -8.53
C ARG A 40 13.42 -12.39 -9.21
N LYS A 41 13.61 -12.11 -10.51
CA LYS A 41 14.77 -12.61 -11.27
C LYS A 41 16.01 -11.77 -10.95
N GLU A 42 15.84 -10.47 -10.84
CA GLU A 42 16.89 -9.49 -10.60
C GLU A 42 17.47 -9.64 -9.19
N LEU A 43 16.62 -9.94 -8.19
CA LEU A 43 17.05 -10.21 -6.81
C LEU A 43 17.99 -11.43 -6.72
N ARG A 44 17.89 -12.41 -7.64
CA ARG A 44 18.81 -13.56 -7.69
C ARG A 44 20.22 -13.20 -8.18
N SER A 45 20.39 -12.05 -8.83
CA SER A 45 21.70 -11.63 -9.36
C SER A 45 22.70 -11.25 -8.25
N GLY A 46 22.22 -10.93 -7.04
CA GLY A 46 23.06 -10.41 -5.95
C GLY A 46 23.68 -9.02 -6.22
N ASN A 47 23.54 -8.50 -7.44
CA ASN A 47 24.14 -7.24 -7.87
C ASN A 47 23.20 -6.07 -7.53
N GLU A 48 23.55 -5.35 -6.47
CA GLU A 48 22.76 -4.23 -5.94
C GLU A 48 22.54 -3.12 -6.98
N ASN A 49 23.57 -2.78 -7.76
CA ASN A 49 23.49 -1.72 -8.77
C ASN A 49 22.53 -2.10 -9.89
N TYR A 50 22.57 -3.38 -10.30
CA TYR A 50 21.63 -3.92 -11.29
C TYR A 50 20.19 -3.90 -10.77
N ILE A 51 19.96 -4.35 -9.54
CA ILE A 51 18.63 -4.35 -8.90
C ILE A 51 18.09 -2.92 -8.80
N LYS A 52 18.89 -1.96 -8.32
CA LYS A 52 18.52 -0.54 -8.24
C LYS A 52 18.19 0.05 -9.61
N SER A 53 18.97 -0.28 -10.64
CA SER A 53 18.71 0.17 -12.01
C SER A 53 17.35 -0.32 -12.51
N LYS A 54 17.02 -1.59 -12.25
CA LYS A 54 15.73 -2.19 -12.62
C LYS A 54 14.56 -1.65 -11.78
N CYS A 55 14.75 -1.39 -10.48
CA CYS A 55 13.78 -0.65 -9.66
C CYS A 55 13.46 0.71 -10.30
N ARG A 56 14.50 1.50 -10.63
CA ARG A 56 14.35 2.84 -11.23
C ARG A 56 13.60 2.81 -12.55
N GLU A 57 13.91 1.84 -13.41
CA GLU A 57 13.23 1.65 -14.70
C GLU A 57 11.73 1.44 -14.49
N ARG A 58 11.36 0.55 -13.55
CA ARG A 58 9.95 0.23 -13.26
C ARG A 58 9.22 1.37 -12.56
N LEU A 59 9.85 2.02 -11.59
CA LEU A 59 9.29 3.20 -10.93
C LEU A 59 9.12 4.37 -11.90
N ARG A 60 10.00 4.54 -12.89
CA ARG A 60 9.81 5.54 -13.96
C ARG A 60 8.56 5.28 -14.80
N MET A 61 8.18 4.02 -14.98
CA MET A 61 6.96 3.63 -15.69
C MET A 61 5.70 3.74 -14.82
N ALA A 62 5.85 3.86 -13.50
CA ALA A 62 4.77 3.87 -12.54
C ALA A 62 4.56 5.28 -11.96
N GLY A 63 3.36 5.84 -12.09
CA GLY A 63 3.02 7.11 -11.44
C GLY A 63 2.79 6.97 -9.93
N THR A 64 2.69 5.74 -9.42
CA THR A 64 2.36 5.43 -8.03
C THR A 64 3.23 4.30 -7.49
N PHE A 65 3.72 4.47 -6.27
CA PHE A 65 4.41 3.46 -5.48
C PHE A 65 3.54 3.08 -4.29
N ILE A 66 3.28 1.79 -4.13
CA ILE A 66 2.54 1.22 -3.00
C ILE A 66 3.54 0.49 -2.13
N GLN A 67 3.66 0.88 -0.87
CA GLN A 67 4.51 0.18 0.10
C GLN A 67 3.63 -0.62 1.04
N LEU A 68 3.74 -1.96 1.00
CA LEU A 68 3.19 -2.80 2.08
C LEU A 68 4.06 -2.64 3.33
N ILE A 69 3.42 -2.39 4.47
CA ILE A 69 4.06 -2.19 5.77
C ILE A 69 3.63 -3.31 6.72
N GLY A 70 4.45 -4.35 6.80
CA GLY A 70 4.37 -5.44 7.76
C GLY A 70 5.24 -5.22 9.00
N GLN A 71 5.21 -6.19 9.92
CA GLN A 71 5.85 -6.12 11.24
C GLN A 71 7.36 -5.85 11.18
N ASP A 72 8.06 -6.40 10.19
CA ASP A 72 9.51 -6.26 10.03
C ASP A 72 9.91 -5.22 8.97
N THR A 73 8.96 -4.55 8.34
CA THR A 73 9.22 -3.60 7.24
C THR A 73 10.10 -2.44 7.69
N ARG A 74 9.91 -1.90 8.90
CA ARG A 74 10.79 -0.88 9.49
C ARG A 74 12.26 -1.29 9.55
N ARG A 75 12.54 -2.58 9.79
CA ARG A 75 13.89 -3.12 10.04
C ARG A 75 14.58 -3.59 8.76
N LYS A 76 13.84 -3.77 7.66
CA LYS A 76 14.42 -4.19 6.38
C LYS A 76 14.92 -2.99 5.58
N HIS A 77 16.18 -2.67 5.79
CA HIS A 77 16.79 -1.46 5.23
C HIS A 77 17.33 -1.59 3.81
N LYS A 78 17.59 -2.80 3.29
CA LYS A 78 18.29 -2.92 2.01
C LYS A 78 17.38 -2.59 0.83
N TYR A 79 16.37 -3.42 0.57
CA TYR A 79 15.55 -3.26 -0.63
C TYR A 79 14.38 -2.26 -0.44
N VAL A 80 13.62 -2.39 0.65
CA VAL A 80 12.47 -1.52 0.94
C VAL A 80 12.86 -0.04 0.99
N ARG A 81 13.99 0.27 1.64
CA ARG A 81 14.48 1.65 1.72
C ARG A 81 14.83 2.18 0.33
N TRP A 82 15.55 1.41 -0.49
CA TRP A 82 15.95 1.86 -1.82
C TRP A 82 14.77 2.07 -2.75
N GLU A 83 13.75 1.22 -2.68
CA GLU A 83 12.52 1.40 -3.45
C GLU A 83 11.80 2.70 -3.05
N ALA A 84 11.72 2.98 -1.74
CA ALA A 84 11.17 4.23 -1.22
C ALA A 84 12.01 5.45 -1.60
N GLU A 85 13.35 5.38 -1.52
CA GLU A 85 14.28 6.44 -1.95
C GLU A 85 14.04 6.80 -3.41
N VAL A 86 14.02 5.80 -4.29
CA VAL A 86 13.81 6.01 -5.71
C VAL A 86 12.40 6.55 -6.00
N ALA A 87 11.38 6.08 -5.31
CA ALA A 87 10.02 6.59 -5.47
C ALA A 87 9.93 8.08 -5.11
N LEU A 88 10.58 8.49 -4.02
CA LEU A 88 10.69 9.89 -3.61
C LEU A 88 11.48 10.73 -4.62
N GLU A 89 12.64 10.24 -5.08
CA GLU A 89 13.48 10.91 -6.09
C GLU A 89 12.75 11.14 -7.41
N LYS A 90 11.89 10.18 -7.82
CA LYS A 90 11.09 10.27 -9.04
C LYS A 90 9.78 11.02 -8.85
N GLY A 91 9.50 11.46 -7.62
CA GLY A 91 8.27 12.18 -7.30
C GLY A 91 7.02 11.33 -7.55
N CYS A 92 7.11 10.00 -7.35
CA CYS A 92 5.94 9.13 -7.42
C CYS A 92 4.97 9.47 -6.28
N ARG A 93 3.68 9.26 -6.53
CA ARG A 93 2.67 9.22 -5.47
C ARG A 93 2.94 7.99 -4.58
N ILE A 94 3.01 8.14 -3.26
CA ILE A 94 3.30 7.01 -2.36
C ILE A 94 2.11 6.68 -1.46
N ILE A 95 1.61 5.45 -1.58
CA ILE A 95 0.54 4.89 -0.75
C ILE A 95 1.16 3.82 0.17
N ALA A 96 1.26 4.14 1.45
CA ALA A 96 1.67 3.22 2.51
C ALA A 96 0.47 2.41 3.01
N VAL A 97 0.53 1.10 2.83
CA VAL A 97 -0.55 0.17 3.15
C VAL A 97 -0.16 -0.63 4.39
N ASN A 98 -0.80 -0.36 5.52
CA ASN A 98 -0.50 -1.00 6.79
C ASN A 98 -1.19 -2.36 6.91
N ILE A 99 -0.39 -3.42 7.03
CA ILE A 99 -0.88 -4.80 7.15
C ILE A 99 -1.60 -5.07 8.48
N ASP A 100 -1.26 -4.31 9.53
CA ASP A 100 -1.91 -4.35 10.84
C ASP A 100 -3.35 -3.77 10.84
N GLY A 101 -3.83 -3.28 9.70
CA GLY A 101 -5.17 -2.72 9.55
C GLY A 101 -5.30 -1.28 10.05
N TRP A 102 -4.18 -0.61 10.37
CA TRP A 102 -4.20 0.79 10.78
C TRP A 102 -4.50 1.72 9.61
N ARG A 103 -5.44 2.64 9.82
CA ARG A 103 -5.81 3.66 8.84
C ARG A 103 -4.88 4.89 8.84
N ARG A 104 -4.03 4.99 9.85
CA ARG A 104 -3.01 6.04 10.02
C ARG A 104 -1.63 5.42 10.13
N ILE A 105 -0.60 6.25 10.06
CA ILE A 105 0.78 5.81 10.28
C ILE A 105 0.94 5.02 11.59
N ASN A 106 1.57 3.84 11.49
CA ASN A 106 2.09 3.13 12.66
C ASN A 106 3.60 3.40 12.76
N ILE A 107 4.02 4.17 13.78
CA ILE A 107 5.43 4.55 13.98
C ILE A 107 6.31 3.32 14.27
N GLU A 108 5.73 2.24 14.80
CA GLU A 108 6.49 1.04 15.14
C GLU A 108 6.89 0.21 13.92
N THR A 109 6.06 0.21 12.87
CA THR A 109 6.26 -0.61 11.66
C THR A 109 6.62 0.22 10.41
N CYS A 110 6.27 1.50 10.39
CA CYS A 110 6.55 2.38 9.25
C CYS A 110 8.05 2.65 9.09
N PRO A 111 8.64 2.45 7.90
CA PRO A 111 9.99 2.90 7.57
C PRO A 111 10.17 4.40 7.84
N PRO A 112 11.27 4.83 8.52
CA PRO A 112 11.52 6.24 8.80
C PRO A 112 11.56 7.13 7.57
N ILE A 113 12.02 6.60 6.43
CA ILE A 113 12.14 7.33 5.18
C ILE A 113 10.81 7.85 4.63
N LEU A 114 9.70 7.19 4.92
CA LEU A 114 8.37 7.57 4.42
C LEU A 114 7.69 8.64 5.29
N ARG A 115 8.20 8.89 6.50
CA ARG A 115 7.53 9.75 7.48
C ARG A 115 7.65 11.22 7.08
N GLY A 116 6.52 11.90 6.97
CA GLY A 116 6.44 13.33 6.67
C GLY A 116 6.74 13.70 5.21
N LYS A 117 6.78 12.71 4.30
CA LYS A 117 7.18 12.89 2.90
C LYS A 117 6.00 12.95 1.91
N GLY A 118 4.84 13.42 2.38
CA GLY A 118 3.63 13.50 1.56
C GLY A 118 3.05 12.12 1.24
N VAL A 119 3.16 11.18 2.18
CA VAL A 119 2.73 9.78 2.00
C VAL A 119 1.32 9.60 2.53
N LEU A 120 0.45 8.92 1.76
CA LEU A 120 -0.87 8.50 2.22
C LEU A 120 -0.78 7.18 2.97
N PHE A 121 -1.35 7.11 4.17
CA PHE A 121 -1.46 5.87 4.95
C PHE A 121 -2.88 5.32 4.88
N VAL A 122 -3.01 4.03 4.58
CA VAL A 122 -4.29 3.31 4.50
C VAL A 122 -4.14 1.89 5.06
N PRO A 123 -5.21 1.25 5.53
CA PRO A 123 -5.13 -0.13 5.98
C PRO A 123 -5.08 -1.08 4.77
N TYR A 124 -4.54 -2.28 4.98
CA TYR A 124 -4.51 -3.34 3.98
C TYR A 124 -5.92 -3.86 3.68
N SER A 125 -6.59 -3.24 2.70
CA SER A 125 -7.95 -3.59 2.31
C SER A 125 -8.26 -3.12 0.88
N PRO A 126 -8.96 -3.93 0.05
CA PRO A 126 -9.07 -3.66 -1.38
C PRO A 126 -9.77 -2.34 -1.71
N MET A 127 -10.89 -2.02 -1.04
CA MET A 127 -11.72 -0.86 -1.41
C MET A 127 -10.99 0.47 -1.17
N ILE A 128 -10.36 0.65 0.00
CA ILE A 128 -9.63 1.88 0.31
C ILE A 128 -8.35 2.02 -0.51
N VAL A 129 -7.65 0.92 -0.83
CA VAL A 129 -6.44 0.98 -1.66
C VAL A 129 -6.81 1.31 -3.11
N ALA A 130 -7.90 0.75 -3.65
CA ALA A 130 -8.42 1.14 -4.96
C ALA A 130 -8.86 2.60 -4.99
N TYR A 131 -9.63 3.03 -3.99
CA TYR A 131 -10.03 4.43 -3.85
C TYR A 131 -8.82 5.37 -3.79
N ALA A 132 -7.75 4.99 -3.08
CA ALA A 132 -6.50 5.74 -3.00
C ALA A 132 -5.78 5.88 -4.34
N ILE A 133 -5.75 4.81 -5.16
CA ILE A 133 -5.16 4.88 -6.50
C ILE A 133 -5.95 5.84 -7.40
N GLU A 134 -7.26 5.89 -7.28
CA GLU A 134 -8.09 6.70 -8.17
C GLU A 134 -8.22 8.16 -7.72
N ASN A 135 -8.33 8.41 -6.41
CA ASN A 135 -8.84 9.69 -5.89
C ASN A 135 -7.81 10.49 -5.10
N TRP A 136 -6.62 9.95 -4.81
CA TRP A 136 -5.61 10.69 -4.04
C TRP A 136 -4.57 11.34 -4.95
N GLU A 137 -4.28 12.61 -4.74
CA GLU A 137 -3.20 13.28 -5.45
C GLU A 137 -1.92 13.29 -4.62
N LYS A 138 -0.77 13.32 -5.29
CA LYS A 138 0.54 13.38 -4.62
C LYS A 138 0.64 14.68 -3.83
N MET A 139 1.13 14.59 -2.60
CA MET A 139 1.48 15.73 -1.76
C MET A 139 2.99 15.80 -1.56
N ASP A 140 3.54 16.99 -1.32
CA ASP A 140 4.99 17.18 -1.17
C ASP A 140 5.47 16.99 0.28
N VAL A 141 4.59 17.19 1.26
CA VAL A 141 4.93 17.10 2.70
C VAL A 141 3.79 16.47 3.53
N GLY A 142 4.16 15.98 4.71
CA GLY A 142 3.21 15.49 5.72
C GLY A 142 2.94 14.00 5.66
N ASN A 143 2.14 13.52 6.60
CA ASN A 143 1.53 12.18 6.57
C ASN A 143 0.05 12.39 6.30
N TRP A 144 -0.45 11.86 5.19
CA TRP A 144 -1.84 12.01 4.79
C TRP A 144 -2.65 10.81 5.23
N GLU A 145 -3.89 11.09 5.62
CA GLU A 145 -4.88 10.10 6.03
C GLU A 145 -6.23 10.54 5.46
N TYR A 146 -7.09 9.57 5.18
CA TYR A 146 -8.46 9.87 4.80
C TYR A 146 -9.32 10.19 6.04
N PRO A 147 -10.31 11.10 5.89
CA PRO A 147 -11.27 11.35 6.95
C PRO A 147 -12.16 10.11 7.18
N ASP A 148 -12.77 10.03 8.36
CA ASP A 148 -13.61 8.89 8.76
C ASP A 148 -14.77 8.66 7.79
N GLU A 149 -15.31 9.73 7.21
CA GLU A 149 -16.40 9.74 6.24
C GLU A 149 -16.07 8.94 4.98
N THR A 150 -14.82 9.03 4.49
CA THR A 150 -14.34 8.24 3.34
C THR A 150 -14.37 6.74 3.64
N PHE A 151 -14.00 6.35 4.87
CA PHE A 151 -14.08 4.95 5.26
C PHE A 151 -15.53 4.48 5.38
N ARG A 152 -16.41 5.28 5.99
CA ARG A 152 -17.83 4.93 6.13
C ARG A 152 -18.52 4.81 4.78
N SER A 153 -18.25 5.72 3.82
CA SER A 153 -18.83 5.66 2.47
C SER A 153 -18.39 4.43 1.68
N LEU A 154 -17.19 3.92 1.97
CA LEU A 154 -16.66 2.67 1.39
C LEU A 154 -17.09 1.40 2.17
N GLY A 155 -17.98 1.52 3.17
CA GLY A 155 -18.52 0.38 3.91
C GLY A 155 -17.64 -0.15 5.04
N TYR A 156 -16.78 0.71 5.62
CA TYR A 156 -15.95 0.33 6.76
C TYR A 156 -16.57 0.76 8.10
N SER A 157 -16.39 -0.08 9.12
CA SER A 157 -16.56 0.26 10.53
C SER A 157 -15.21 0.61 11.16
N LEU A 158 -15.19 1.72 11.90
CA LEU A 158 -13.97 2.25 12.54
C LEU A 158 -13.94 1.90 14.02
N HIS A 159 -12.81 1.35 14.47
CA HIS A 159 -12.54 1.02 15.86
C HIS A 159 -11.18 1.63 16.22
N GLY A 160 -11.21 2.87 16.72
CA GLY A 160 -9.99 3.66 16.91
C GLY A 160 -9.24 3.86 15.60
N ASN A 161 -8.02 3.32 15.52
CA ASN A 161 -7.19 3.40 14.32
C ASN A 161 -7.41 2.25 13.32
N ILE A 162 -8.24 1.26 13.65
CA ILE A 162 -8.49 0.12 12.77
C ILE A 162 -9.75 0.38 11.94
N ALA A 163 -9.67 0.14 10.64
CA ALA A 163 -10.85 0.10 9.76
C ALA A 163 -11.09 -1.34 9.28
N LYS A 164 -12.31 -1.84 9.46
CA LYS A 164 -12.71 -3.18 9.00
C LYS A 164 -13.90 -3.04 8.05
N VAL A 165 -13.90 -3.80 6.96
CA VAL A 165 -15.07 -3.89 6.07
C VAL A 165 -16.21 -4.50 6.88
N THR A 166 -17.36 -3.86 6.89
CA THR A 166 -18.55 -4.39 7.56
C THR A 166 -19.06 -5.60 6.77
N SER A 167 -19.07 -6.77 7.40
CA SER A 167 -19.75 -7.93 6.80
C SER A 167 -21.26 -7.72 6.92
N PRO A 168 -22.07 -8.08 5.90
CA PRO A 168 -23.52 -8.14 6.05
C PRO A 168 -23.97 -8.99 7.25
N LEU A 169 -23.14 -9.96 7.67
CA LEU A 169 -23.40 -10.83 8.82
C LEU A 169 -23.12 -10.14 10.18
N ASP A 170 -22.33 -9.08 10.22
CA ASP A 170 -21.99 -8.37 11.47
C ASP A 170 -23.21 -7.61 12.04
N GLY A 171 -24.16 -7.20 11.19
CA GLY A 171 -25.42 -6.60 11.60
C GLY A 171 -26.43 -7.63 12.13
N VAL A 172 -26.39 -8.86 11.62
CA VAL A 172 -27.29 -9.95 12.05
C VAL A 172 -26.93 -10.45 13.45
N MET A 173 -25.64 -10.55 13.77
CA MET A 173 -25.17 -11.01 15.09
C MET A 173 -25.43 -10.00 16.23
N ARG A 174 -25.70 -8.72 15.93
CA ARG A 174 -26.11 -7.72 16.94
C ARG A 174 -27.60 -7.78 17.29
N GLY A 175 -28.40 -8.54 16.54
CA GLY A 175 -29.84 -8.74 16.77
C GLY A 175 -30.18 -9.99 17.62
N PHE A 176 -29.19 -10.81 17.97
CA PHE A 176 -29.36 -12.02 18.79
C PHE A 176 -28.61 -11.88 20.13
N ASN A 177 -28.96 -10.86 20.92
CA ASN A 177 -28.82 -10.96 22.36
C ASN A 177 -30.23 -11.22 22.90
N ILE A 178 -30.53 -12.50 23.10
CA ILE A 178 -31.71 -13.00 23.81
C ILE A 178 -31.31 -13.23 25.26
#